data_AF-A0A2V9JWG6-F1
#
_entry.id   AF-A0A2V9JWG6-F1
#
_cell.length_a   1.000
_cell.length_b   1.000
_cell.length_c   1.000
_cell.angle_alpha   90.00
_cell.angle_beta   90.00
_cell.angle_gamma   90.00
#
_symmetry.space_group_name_H-M   'P 1'
#
loop_
_entity.id
_entity.type
_entity.pdbx_description
1 polymer ?
#
loop_
_entity_poly.entity_id
_entity_poly.type
_entity_poly.pdbx_seq_one_letter_code
_entity_poly.pdbx_strand_id
1 'polypeptide(L)'
;MGSIPATEFKAKCLELMDRVAEGRETFVITKRGKPVAKLVPVERQPKDSIFGWLRGKGSITGDILGPAVPPDAWAPQKASRGRKTGKSDRSRR
;
A
#
# COMPACT_ATOMS: atom_id res chain seq x y z
N MET A 1 -2.66 -16.28 -15.03
CA MET A 1 -3.46 -17.45 -14.59
C MET A 1 -2.64 -18.69 -14.89
N GLY A 2 -2.05 -19.33 -13.88
CA GLY A 2 -1.24 -20.54 -14.06
C GLY A 2 -2.07 -21.82 -13.92
N SER A 3 -1.64 -22.92 -14.53
CA SER A 3 -2.21 -24.25 -14.31
C SER A 3 -1.21 -25.14 -13.57
N ILE A 4 -1.72 -25.99 -12.68
CA ILE A 4 -0.91 -26.92 -11.89
C ILE A 4 -1.54 -28.32 -11.91
N PRO A 5 -0.76 -29.40 -12.07
CA PRO A 5 -1.28 -30.76 -11.93
C PRO A 5 -1.70 -31.06 -10.49
N ALA A 6 -2.73 -31.90 -10.32
CA ALA A 6 -3.24 -32.30 -9.01
C ALA A 6 -2.17 -32.98 -8.13
N THR A 7 -1.21 -33.68 -8.73
CA THR A 7 -0.09 -34.31 -8.03
C THR A 7 0.81 -33.25 -7.37
N GLU A 8 1.13 -32.18 -8.11
CA GLU A 8 1.96 -31.09 -7.59
C GLU A 8 1.19 -30.24 -6.58
N PHE A 9 -0.10 -29.99 -6.83
CA PHE A 9 -0.98 -29.33 -5.86
C PHE A 9 -1.02 -30.09 -4.53
N LYS A 10 -1.12 -31.43 -4.55
CA LYS A 10 -1.10 -32.24 -3.32
C LYS A 10 0.22 -32.13 -2.57
N ALA A 11 1.35 -32.04 -3.27
CA ALA A 11 2.67 -31.93 -2.67
C ALA A 11 2.95 -30.55 -2.05
N LYS A 12 2.44 -29.47 -2.67
CA LYS A 12 2.72 -28.06 -2.30
C LYS A 12 1.47 -27.30 -1.84
N CYS A 13 0.48 -28.01 -1.31
CA CYS A 13 -0.86 -27.46 -1.07
C CYS A 13 -0.82 -26.19 -0.19
N LEU A 14 -0.13 -26.25 0.94
CA LEU A 14 -0.05 -25.14 1.90
C LEU A 14 0.71 -23.93 1.34
N GLU A 15 1.87 -24.15 0.73
CA GLU A 15 2.67 -23.09 0.08
C GLU A 15 1.86 -22.35 -0.99
N LEU A 16 1.08 -23.08 -1.79
CA LEU A 16 0.22 -22.48 -2.82
C LEU A 16 -0.94 -21.68 -2.22
N MET A 17 -1.51 -22.11 -1.10
CA MET A 17 -2.53 -21.34 -0.39
C MET A 17 -1.98 -20.01 0.11
N ASP A 18 -0.78 -20.02 0.70
CA ASP A 18 -0.12 -18.81 1.19
C ASP A 18 0.19 -17.85 0.04
N ARG A 19 0.75 -18.38 -1.06
CA ARG A 19 1.03 -17.59 -2.27
C ARG A 19 -0.22 -16.98 -2.90
N VAL A 20 -1.35 -17.69 -2.88
CA VAL A 20 -2.64 -17.14 -3.33
C VAL A 20 -3.16 -16.07 -2.38
N ALA A 21 -2.98 -16.23 -1.07
CA ALA A 21 -3.40 -15.26 -0.07
C ALA A 21 -2.57 -13.96 -0.12
N GLU A 22 -1.25 -14.06 -0.28
CA GLU A 22 -0.32 -12.92 -0.26
C GLU A 22 -0.19 -12.26 -1.64
N GLY A 23 0.09 -13.05 -2.67
CA GLY A 23 0.35 -12.57 -4.03
C GLY A 23 -0.92 -12.28 -4.85
N ARG A 24 -2.10 -12.62 -4.30
CA ARG A 24 -3.39 -12.59 -5.03
C ARG A 24 -3.34 -13.33 -6.37
N GLU A 25 -2.52 -14.37 -6.43
CA GLU A 25 -2.40 -15.19 -7.63
C GLU A 25 -3.61 -16.12 -7.78
N THR A 26 -3.83 -16.65 -8.98
CA THR A 26 -4.90 -17.62 -9.24
C THR A 26 -4.35 -18.80 -10.02
N PHE A 27 -4.64 -20.00 -9.52
CA PHE A 27 -4.20 -21.27 -10.11
C PHE A 27 -5.36 -22.16 -10.50
N VAL A 28 -5.26 -22.81 -11.65
CA VAL A 28 -6.20 -23.85 -12.09
C VAL A 28 -5.57 -25.21 -11.84
N ILE A 29 -6.21 -26.01 -10.99
CA ILE A 29 -5.80 -27.38 -10.69
C ILE A 29 -6.34 -28.29 -11.77
N THR A 30 -5.46 -29.09 -12.37
CA THR A 30 -5.79 -30.03 -13.45
C THR A 30 -5.57 -31.47 -13.01
N LYS A 31 -6.44 -32.39 -13.43
CA LYS A 31 -6.28 -33.83 -13.23
C LYS A 31 -6.30 -34.50 -14.60
N ARG A 32 -5.19 -35.14 -15.00
CA ARG A 32 -5.01 -35.76 -16.33
C ARG A 32 -5.26 -34.77 -17.47
N GLY A 33 -4.72 -33.55 -17.35
CA GLY A 33 -4.86 -32.48 -18.34
C GLY A 33 -6.24 -31.79 -18.36
N LYS A 34 -7.21 -32.25 -17.56
CA LYS A 34 -8.54 -31.62 -17.46
C LYS A 34 -8.62 -30.71 -16.23
N PRO A 35 -9.10 -29.46 -16.37
CA PRO A 35 -9.30 -28.58 -15.22
C PRO A 35 -10.40 -29.13 -14.28
N VAL A 36 -10.13 -29.12 -12.97
CA VAL A 36 -11.04 -29.69 -11.96
C VAL A 36 -11.36 -28.73 -10.81
N ALA A 37 -10.46 -27.80 -10.50
CA ALA A 37 -10.64 -26.83 -9.42
C ALA A 37 -9.85 -25.55 -9.69
N LYS A 38 -10.19 -24.46 -9.00
CA LYS A 38 -9.47 -23.18 -9.06
C LYS A 38 -9.17 -22.71 -7.65
N LEU A 39 -7.90 -22.33 -7.40
CA LEU A 39 -7.49 -21.69 -6.17
C LEU A 39 -7.52 -20.18 -6.39
N VAL A 40 -8.36 -19.48 -5.62
CA VAL A 40 -8.56 -18.03 -5.69
C VAL A 40 -8.28 -17.40 -4.33
N PRO A 41 -7.81 -16.14 -4.31
CA PRO A 41 -7.70 -15.39 -3.07
C PRO A 41 -9.09 -15.21 -2.48
N VAL A 42 -9.20 -15.38 -1.16
CA VAL A 42 -10.44 -15.04 -0.46
C VAL A 42 -10.60 -13.53 -0.49
N GLU A 43 -11.71 -13.04 -1.02
CA GLU A 43 -12.06 -11.62 -0.94
C GLU A 43 -12.25 -11.27 0.54
N ARG A 44 -11.32 -10.48 1.08
CA ARG A 44 -11.54 -9.88 2.40
C ARG A 44 -12.73 -8.95 2.24
N GLN A 45 -13.81 -9.22 2.99
CA GLN A 45 -14.87 -8.25 3.12
C GLN A 45 -14.23 -6.91 3.49
N PRO A 46 -14.59 -5.81 2.79
CA PRO A 46 -14.08 -4.51 3.18
C PRO A 46 -14.43 -4.34 4.65
N LYS A 47 -13.40 -4.20 5.50
CA LYS A 47 -13.61 -3.75 6.88
C LYS A 47 -14.50 -2.52 6.78
N ASP A 48 -15.57 -2.46 7.57
CA ASP A 48 -16.56 -1.39 7.53
C ASP A 48 -15.86 -0.08 7.25
N SER A 49 -16.16 0.46 6.07
CA SER A 49 -15.43 1.58 5.52
C SER A 49 -15.56 2.74 6.49
N ILE A 50 -14.44 3.22 7.02
CA ILE A 50 -14.41 4.46 7.83
C ILE A 50 -14.90 5.67 7.02
N PHE A 51 -14.98 5.55 5.69
CA PHE A 51 -15.53 6.57 4.82
C PHE A 51 -17.02 6.75 5.09
N GLY A 52 -17.39 7.94 5.58
CA GLY A 52 -18.76 8.31 5.86
C GLY A 52 -19.18 8.14 7.32
N TRP A 53 -18.31 7.66 8.21
CA TRP A 53 -18.62 7.51 9.64
C TRP A 53 -19.02 8.82 10.34
N LEU A 54 -18.53 9.95 9.83
CA LEU A 54 -18.86 11.31 10.28
C LEU A 54 -19.83 12.06 9.35
N ARG A 55 -20.41 11.40 8.33
CA ARG A 55 -21.36 12.05 7.42
C ARG A 55 -22.56 12.55 8.22
N GLY A 56 -22.81 13.87 8.15
CA GLY A 56 -23.92 14.52 8.84
C GLY A 56 -23.73 14.74 10.35
N LYS A 57 -22.56 14.39 10.92
CA LYS A 57 -22.28 14.62 12.35
C LYS A 57 -21.60 15.97 12.65
N GLY A 58 -21.12 16.68 11.63
CA GLY A 58 -20.48 17.99 11.79
C GLY A 58 -21.42 19.14 11.41
N SER A 59 -21.40 20.21 12.19
CA SER A 59 -22.00 21.51 11.87
C SER A 59 -20.92 22.58 11.77
N ILE A 60 -21.11 23.57 10.90
CA ILE A 60 -20.23 24.73 10.82
C ILE A 60 -20.59 25.69 11.96
N THR A 61 -19.69 25.86 12.93
CA THR A 61 -19.92 26.70 14.12
C THR A 61 -19.31 28.10 13.99
N GLY A 62 -18.59 28.41 12.90
CA GLY A 62 -17.91 29.69 12.72
C GLY A 62 -17.59 30.01 11.26
N ASP A 63 -16.81 31.08 11.04
CA ASP A 63 -16.33 31.45 9.70
C ASP A 63 -15.30 30.43 9.19
N ILE A 64 -15.59 29.87 8.02
CA ILE A 64 -14.77 28.86 7.33
C ILE A 64 -14.02 29.43 6.13
N LEU A 65 -14.36 30.64 5.71
CA LEU A 65 -13.76 31.29 4.54
C LEU A 65 -12.60 32.19 4.95
N GLY A 66 -12.66 32.75 6.16
CA GLY A 66 -11.61 33.58 6.72
C GLY A 66 -10.31 32.80 7.01
N PRO A 67 -9.16 33.50 7.01
CA PRO A 67 -7.89 32.90 7.40
C PRO A 67 -7.96 32.50 8.88
N ALA A 68 -7.66 31.22 9.17
CA ALA A 68 -7.70 30.68 10.53
C ALA A 68 -6.73 31.38 11.49
N VAL A 69 -5.68 31.99 10.96
CA VAL A 69 -4.70 32.79 11.70
C VAL A 69 -4.34 34.05 10.91
N PRO A 70 -3.94 35.14 11.58
CA PRO A 70 -3.48 36.36 10.94
C PRO A 70 -2.36 36.14 9.90
N PRO A 71 -2.29 36.93 8.80
CA PRO A 71 -1.29 36.75 7.74
C PRO A 71 0.18 36.84 8.20
N ASP A 72 0.45 37.59 9.26
CA ASP A 72 1.76 37.76 9.90
C ASP A 72 2.20 36.53 10.73
N ALA A 73 1.29 35.59 11.02
CA ALA A 73 1.60 34.37 11.77
C ALA A 73 2.43 33.35 10.97
N TRP A 74 2.49 33.46 9.64
CA TRP A 74 3.25 32.55 8.79
C TRP A 74 4.58 33.20 8.36
N ALA A 75 5.68 32.80 9.00
CA ALA A 75 7.01 33.24 8.57
C ALA A 75 7.51 32.43 7.35
N PRO A 76 8.13 33.08 6.34
CA PRO A 76 8.73 32.36 5.23
C PRO A 76 9.89 31.49 5.73
N GLN A 77 9.83 30.20 5.42
CA GLN A 77 10.85 29.24 5.81
C GLN A 77 12.15 29.58 5.06
N LYS A 78 13.15 30.11 5.79
CA LYS A 78 14.44 30.43 5.19
C LYS A 78 15.14 29.11 4.83
N ALA A 79 15.45 28.94 3.55
CA ALA A 79 16.26 27.83 3.09
C ALA A 79 17.54 27.74 3.93
N SER A 80 17.76 26.60 4.57
CA SER A 80 19.04 26.33 5.21
C SER A 80 20.11 26.36 4.12
N ARG A 81 20.94 27.39 4.14
CA ARG A 81 22.12 27.45 3.27
C ARG A 81 23.01 26.26 3.65
N GLY A 82 22.94 25.20 2.87
CA GLY A 82 23.79 24.03 2.98
C GLY A 82 25.25 24.44 3.07
N ARG A 83 25.92 23.93 4.09
CA ARG A 83 27.35 24.08 4.36
C ARG A 83 28.12 23.64 3.11
N LYS A 84 28.89 24.53 2.48
CA LYS A 84 29.79 24.16 1.38
C LYS A 84 30.80 23.13 1.89
N THR A 85 30.67 21.89 1.44
CA THR A 85 31.74 20.89 1.56
C THR A 85 32.79 21.23 0.51
N GLY A 86 34.02 21.50 0.93
CA GLY A 86 35.10 21.69 -0.03
C GLY A 86 36.29 22.44 0.53
N LYS A 87 37.18 21.73 1.21
CA LYS A 87 38.61 21.95 0.99
C LYS A 87 39.30 20.59 1.04
N SER A 88 39.44 20.02 -0.15
CA SER A 88 40.42 18.96 -0.43
C SER A 88 41.80 19.49 -0.03
N ASP A 89 42.34 19.00 1.07
CA ASP A 89 43.74 19.24 1.39
C ASP A 89 44.56 18.15 0.70
N ARG A 90 44.97 18.47 -0.53
CA ARG A 90 45.97 17.72 -1.29
C ARG A 90 47.25 18.54 -1.16
N SER A 91 47.98 18.34 -0.06
CA SER A 91 49.27 18.97 0.24
C SER A 91 50.17 17.89 0.85
N ARG A 92 51.01 17.23 0.04
CA ARG A 92 52.45 17.52 -0.17
C ARG A 92 53.33 16.86 0.90
N ARG A 93 54.14 15.90 0.40
CA ARG A 93 55.50 15.49 0.82
C ARG A 93 55.77 15.22 2.29
#